data_AF-A0AAD3NR39-F1
#
_entry.id   AF-A0AAD3NR39-F1
#
_cell.length_a   1.000
_cell.length_b   1.000
_cell.length_c   1.000
_cell.angle_alpha   90.00
_cell.angle_beta   90.00
_cell.angle_gamma   90.00
#
_symmetry.space_group_name_H-M   'P 1'
#
loop_
_entity.id
_entity.type
_entity.pdbx_description
1 polymer ?
#
loop_
_entity_poly.entity_id
_entity_poly.type
_entity_poly.pdbx_seq_one_letter_code
_entity_poly.pdbx_strand_id
1 'polypeptide(L)'
;MGNQGDTFGNGGVDVQRTRPSSKGGANIQTLQVDETVIFYDIGGLSDNIDALKEMTFFPLLYPSFFGNYHISPPRGVLLCGPPRTGKTLIARALACATSKVGHKVNFYM
;
A
#
# COMPACT_ATOMS: atom_id res chain seq x y z
N MET A 1 17.01 -52.66 -9.29
CA MET A 1 16.87 -51.41 -10.05
C MET A 1 15.57 -50.75 -9.60
N GLY A 2 15.51 -49.68 -8.82
CA GLY A 2 16.49 -48.64 -8.54
C GLY A 2 15.93 -47.27 -8.98
N ASN A 3 15.31 -46.58 -8.01
CA ASN A 3 15.07 -45.14 -7.87
C ASN A 3 13.81 -44.46 -8.44
N GLN A 4 12.95 -44.15 -7.47
CA GLN A 4 12.17 -42.92 -7.27
C GLN A 4 13.06 -41.67 -7.28
N GLY A 5 12.56 -40.53 -7.77
CA GLY A 5 13.26 -39.25 -7.78
C GLY A 5 12.53 -38.15 -8.56
N ASP A 6 11.44 -37.64 -8.00
CA ASP A 6 11.13 -36.22 -7.78
C ASP A 6 11.60 -35.19 -8.84
N THR A 7 10.67 -34.62 -9.60
CA THR A 7 10.84 -33.29 -10.20
C THR A 7 9.81 -32.34 -9.60
N PHE A 8 10.22 -31.66 -8.53
CA PHE A 8 9.52 -30.50 -7.98
C PHE A 8 9.88 -29.28 -8.83
N GLY A 9 9.02 -28.95 -9.80
CA GLY A 9 9.15 -27.80 -10.69
C GLY A 9 8.15 -26.70 -10.36
N ASN A 10 8.51 -25.90 -9.34
CA ASN A 10 8.14 -24.50 -9.12
C ASN A 10 6.66 -24.08 -9.33
N GLY A 11 5.95 -23.94 -8.20
CA GLY A 11 4.72 -23.18 -8.09
C GLY A 11 4.96 -21.70 -8.38
N GLY A 12 4.90 -21.35 -9.66
CA GLY A 12 4.76 -19.97 -10.10
C GLY A 12 3.42 -19.42 -9.63
N VAL A 13 3.50 -18.50 -8.66
CA VAL A 13 2.41 -17.68 -8.15
C VAL A 13 1.57 -17.14 -9.32
N ASP A 14 0.33 -17.61 -9.45
CA ASP A 14 -0.66 -17.03 -10.36
C ASP A 14 -1.01 -15.63 -9.84
N VAL A 15 -0.26 -14.63 -10.31
CA VAL A 15 -0.65 -13.23 -10.19
C VAL A 15 -1.90 -13.09 -11.05
N GLN A 16 -3.04 -13.26 -10.40
CA GLN A 16 -4.35 -13.05 -10.97
C GLN A 16 -4.42 -11.61 -11.48
N ARG A 17 -4.12 -11.43 -12.77
CA ARG A 17 -4.37 -10.21 -13.52
C ARG A 17 -5.88 -9.99 -13.51
N THR A 18 -6.36 -9.14 -12.61
CA THR A 18 -7.71 -8.59 -12.69
C THR A 18 -7.88 -7.95 -14.05
N ARG A 19 -8.63 -8.60 -14.94
CA ARG A 19 -9.05 -8.06 -16.23
C ARG A 19 -9.96 -6.87 -15.96
N PRO A 20 -9.64 -5.63 -16.38
CA PRO A 20 -10.59 -4.54 -16.26
C PRO A 20 -11.73 -4.79 -17.25
N SER A 21 -12.89 -5.20 -16.73
CA SER A 21 -14.12 -5.32 -17.49
C SER A 21 -14.54 -3.94 -17.98
N SER A 22 -14.52 -3.76 -19.29
CA SER A 22 -14.87 -2.51 -19.95
C SER A 22 -16.39 -2.31 -19.90
N LYS A 23 -16.88 -1.53 -18.93
CA LYS A 23 -18.17 -0.82 -19.00
C LYS A 23 -18.10 0.45 -18.15
N GLY A 24 -17.95 1.59 -18.83
CA GLY A 24 -18.20 2.93 -18.29
C GLY A 24 -17.50 3.26 -16.97
N GLY A 25 -16.23 3.66 -17.01
CA GLY A 25 -15.53 4.13 -15.83
C GLY A 25 -14.37 5.01 -16.23
N ALA A 26 -14.09 6.04 -15.42
CA ALA A 26 -12.84 6.80 -15.51
C ALA A 26 -11.67 5.82 -15.66
N ASN A 27 -10.66 6.17 -16.46
CA ASN A 27 -9.46 5.36 -16.66
C ASN A 27 -8.69 5.25 -15.32
N ILE A 28 -9.10 4.32 -14.48
CA ILE A 28 -8.50 4.04 -13.17
C ILE A 28 -7.26 3.20 -13.44
N GLN A 29 -6.11 3.86 -13.53
CA GLN A 29 -4.84 3.18 -13.65
C GLN A 29 -4.36 2.80 -12.25
N THR A 30 -4.28 1.50 -11.99
CA THR A 30 -3.60 1.00 -10.80
C THR A 30 -2.11 1.24 -10.98
N LEU A 31 -1.52 2.07 -10.13
CA LEU A 31 -0.08 2.32 -10.18
C LEU A 31 0.69 1.07 -9.75
N GLN A 32 1.67 0.65 -10.56
CA GLN A 32 2.68 -0.32 -10.14
C GLN A 32 3.59 0.40 -9.14
N VAL A 33 3.52 -0.01 -7.87
CA VAL A 33 4.29 0.62 -6.80
C VAL A 33 5.75 0.21 -6.93
N ASP A 34 6.62 1.19 -7.15
CA ASP A 34 8.06 0.98 -7.15
C ASP A 34 8.54 0.78 -5.70
N GLU A 35 8.98 -0.43 -5.37
CA GLU A 35 9.32 -0.86 -4.00
C GLU A 35 10.63 -0.24 -3.46
N THR A 36 11.30 0.57 -4.29
CA THR A 36 12.58 1.21 -3.99
C THR A 36 12.46 2.42 -3.07
N VAL A 37 11.30 3.08 -3.05
CA VAL A 37 11.11 4.31 -2.26
C VAL A 37 10.81 3.97 -0.80
N ILE A 38 11.64 4.47 0.11
CA ILE A 38 11.52 4.29 1.56
C ILE A 38 11.33 5.64 2.25
N PHE A 39 10.67 5.65 3.42
CA PHE A 39 10.45 6.88 4.20
C PHE A 39 11.75 7.60 4.60
N TYR A 40 12.87 6.86 4.66
CA TYR A 40 14.18 7.43 4.95
C TYR A 40 14.68 8.38 3.85
N ASP A 41 14.21 8.22 2.62
CA ASP A 41 14.55 9.08 1.47
C ASP A 41 13.84 10.45 1.53
N ILE A 42 12.98 10.66 2.53
CA ILE A 42 12.16 11.88 2.67
C ILE A 42 12.75 12.76 3.78
N GLY A 43 13.46 13.81 3.38
CA GLY A 43 13.99 14.80 4.32
C GLY A 43 12.95 15.83 4.76
N GLY A 44 12.99 16.21 6.04
CA GLY A 44 12.28 17.39 6.58
C GLY A 44 10.77 17.27 6.75
N LEU A 45 10.18 16.08 6.53
CA LEU A 45 8.74 15.80 6.66
C LEU A 45 8.44 14.73 7.72
N SER A 46 9.34 14.50 8.68
CA SER A 46 9.21 13.45 9.72
C SER A 46 7.85 13.48 10.43
N ASP A 47 7.44 14.65 10.88
CA ASP A 47 6.23 14.80 11.71
C ASP A 47 4.98 14.46 10.90
N ASN A 48 4.94 14.89 9.63
CA ASN A 48 3.87 14.58 8.70
C ASN A 48 3.85 13.10 8.34
N ILE A 49 5.03 12.47 8.19
CA ILE A 49 5.16 11.05 7.93
C ILE A 49 4.61 10.25 9.11
N ASP A 50 4.92 10.64 10.34
CA ASP A 50 4.47 9.93 11.53
C ASP A 50 2.97 10.07 11.76
N ALA A 51 2.40 11.27 11.56
CA ALA A 51 0.94 11.45 11.56
C ALA A 51 0.24 10.63 10.47
N LEU A 52 0.82 10.57 9.26
CA LEU A 52 0.30 9.76 8.16
C LEU A 52 0.37 8.26 8.47
N LYS A 53 1.47 7.80 9.08
CA LYS A 53 1.63 6.42 9.53
C LYS A 53 0.60 6.08 10.59
N GLU A 54 0.41 6.89 11.62
CA GLU A 54 -0.61 6.63 12.64
C GLU A 54 -1.99 6.52 12.00
N MET A 55 -2.41 7.50 11.19
CA MET A 55 -3.73 7.46 10.56
C MET A 55 -3.94 6.25 9.64
N THR A 56 -2.87 5.73 9.03
CA THR A 56 -2.96 4.59 8.11
C THR A 56 -2.83 3.25 8.83
N PHE A 57 -1.82 3.09 9.69
CA PHE A 57 -1.48 1.83 10.34
C PHE A 57 -2.29 1.58 11.61
N PHE A 58 -2.57 2.61 12.42
CA PHE A 58 -3.32 2.44 13.66
C PHE A 58 -4.69 1.75 13.47
N PRO A 59 -5.54 2.12 12.49
CA PRO A 59 -6.79 1.39 12.24
C PRO A 59 -6.59 -0.02 11.69
N LEU A 60 -5.44 -0.32 11.08
CA LEU A 60 -5.11 -1.66 10.59
C LEU A 60 -4.63 -2.58 11.73
N LEU A 61 -3.85 -2.04 12.68
CA LEU A 61 -3.34 -2.82 13.81
C LEU A 61 -4.37 -3.03 14.92
N TYR A 62 -5.25 -2.06 15.18
CA TYR A 62 -6.15 -2.08 16.35
C TYR A 62 -7.64 -1.88 15.99
N PRO A 63 -8.25 -2.72 15.15
CA PRO A 63 -9.66 -2.56 14.76
C PRO A 63 -10.63 -2.67 15.95
N SER A 64 -10.32 -3.51 16.95
CA SER A 64 -11.16 -3.68 18.15
C SER A 64 -11.23 -2.43 19.02
N PHE A 65 -10.19 -1.58 19.02
CA PHE A 65 -10.20 -0.33 19.79
C PHE A 65 -11.31 0.61 19.30
N PHE A 66 -11.44 0.76 17.98
CA PHE A 66 -12.49 1.58 17.37
C PHE A 66 -13.90 1.06 17.64
N GLY A 67 -14.07 -0.27 17.64
CA GLY A 67 -15.36 -0.90 17.92
C GLY A 67 -15.86 -0.69 19.36
N ASN A 68 -14.96 -0.78 20.34
CA ASN A 68 -15.34 -0.63 21.76
C ASN A 68 -15.69 0.82 22.12
N TYR A 69 -14.98 1.79 21.55
CA TYR A 69 -15.17 3.20 21.86
C TYR A 69 -16.21 3.91 20.99
N HIS A 70 -16.86 3.21 20.04
CA HIS A 70 -17.78 3.81 19.06
C HIS A 70 -17.16 4.99 18.29
N ILE A 71 -15.84 4.95 18.07
CA ILE A 71 -15.11 5.98 17.32
C ILE A 71 -14.95 5.49 15.89
N SER A 72 -15.30 6.33 14.92
CA SER A 72 -15.08 6.02 13.51
C SER A 72 -13.58 6.16 13.17
N PRO A 73 -12.95 5.14 12.56
CA PRO A 73 -11.56 5.25 12.15
C PRO A 73 -11.38 6.31 11.06
N PRO A 74 -10.24 7.02 11.04
CA PRO A 74 -9.92 7.96 9.98
C PRO A 74 -9.90 7.24 8.62
N ARG A 75 -10.59 7.81 7.62
CA ARG A 75 -10.80 7.16 6.31
C ARG A 75 -9.81 7.60 5.23
N GLY A 76 -9.11 8.72 5.43
CA GLY A 76 -8.19 9.25 4.44
C GLY A 76 -7.45 10.48 4.92
N VAL A 77 -6.37 10.81 4.21
CA VAL A 77 -5.51 11.96 4.49
C VAL A 77 -5.39 12.81 3.23
N LEU A 78 -5.48 14.13 3.38
CA LEU A 78 -5.28 15.09 2.29
C LEU A 78 -3.89 15.71 2.41
N LEU A 79 -3.04 15.51 1.40
CA LEU A 79 -1.72 16.13 1.32
C LEU A 79 -1.83 17.46 0.52
N CYS A 80 -1.77 18.60 1.21
CA CYS A 80 -1.91 19.93 0.59
C CYS A 80 -0.63 20.78 0.72
N GLY A 81 -0.44 21.74 -0.20
CA GLY A 81 0.59 22.78 -0.15
C GLY A 81 1.27 23.02 -1.51
N PRO A 82 2.38 23.79 -1.54
CA PRO A 82 3.05 24.20 -2.77
C PRO A 82 3.54 23.02 -3.63
N PRO A 83 3.73 23.21 -4.94
CA PRO A 83 4.37 22.19 -5.78
C PRO A 83 5.81 21.92 -5.32
N ARG A 84 6.32 20.73 -5.60
CA ARG A 84 7.70 20.30 -5.28
C ARG A 84 8.02 20.09 -3.79
N THR A 85 7.03 20.02 -2.89
CA THR A 85 7.28 19.71 -1.47
C THR A 85 7.18 18.21 -1.13
N GLY A 86 7.39 17.31 -2.09
CA GLY A 86 7.44 15.86 -1.82
C GLY A 86 6.11 15.16 -1.50
N LYS A 87 4.93 15.78 -1.72
CA LYS A 87 3.60 15.16 -1.44
C LYS A 87 3.36 13.85 -2.20
N THR A 88 3.75 13.80 -3.46
CA THR A 88 3.67 12.58 -4.27
C THR A 88 4.69 11.54 -3.83
N LEU A 89 5.85 11.99 -3.36
CA LEU A 89 6.94 11.13 -2.92
C LEU A 89 6.61 10.42 -1.60
N ILE A 90 6.01 11.13 -0.64
CA ILE A 90 5.50 10.52 0.60
C ILE A 90 4.36 9.54 0.35
N ALA A 91 3.45 9.84 -0.59
CA ALA A 91 2.39 8.91 -0.98
C ALA A 91 2.96 7.61 -1.59
N ARG A 92 3.98 7.72 -2.45
CA ARG A 92 4.69 6.55 -3.00
C ARG A 92 5.42 5.74 -1.91
N ALA A 93 6.10 6.40 -0.99
CA ALA A 93 6.78 5.71 0.12
C ALA A 93 5.79 4.96 1.01
N LEU A 94 4.63 5.56 1.30
CA LEU A 94 3.54 4.91 2.03
C LEU A 94 3.01 3.69 1.27
N ALA A 95 2.89 3.79 -0.05
CA ALA A 95 2.45 2.69 -0.89
C ALA A 95 3.40 1.50 -0.84
N CYS A 96 4.69 1.77 -0.92
CA CYS A 96 5.74 0.77 -0.77
C CYS A 96 5.71 0.13 0.63
N ALA A 97 5.60 0.95 1.69
CA ALA A 97 5.60 0.46 3.07
C ALA A 97 4.40 -0.44 3.38
N THR A 98 3.20 -0.05 2.97
CA THR A 98 1.99 -0.86 3.20
C THR A 98 1.99 -2.17 2.42
N SER A 99 2.49 -2.16 1.18
CA SER A 99 2.66 -3.38 0.38
C SER A 99 3.62 -4.37 1.04
N LYS A 100 4.70 -3.89 1.66
CA LYS A 100 5.67 -4.72 2.40
C LYS A 100 5.09 -5.38 3.66
N VAL A 101 4.06 -4.79 4.27
CA VAL A 101 3.41 -5.32 5.48
C VAL A 101 2.42 -6.47 5.14
N GLY A 102 2.23 -6.80 3.86
CA GLY A 102 1.37 -7.91 3.43
C GLY A 102 -0.12 -7.56 3.37
N HIS A 103 -0.47 -6.30 3.58
CA HIS A 103 -1.82 -5.81 3.31
C HIS A 103 -1.93 -5.37 1.85
N LYS A 104 -2.88 -5.96 1.12
CA LYS A 104 -3.15 -5.59 -0.27
C LYS A 104 -3.78 -4.20 -0.31
N VAL A 105 -3.01 -3.19 -0.67
CA VAL A 105 -3.48 -1.80 -0.81
C VAL A 105 -3.51 -1.41 -2.29
N ASN A 106 -4.64 -0.82 -2.72
CA ASN A 106 -4.79 -0.31 -4.08
C ASN A 106 -4.53 1.19 -4.08
N PHE A 107 -3.64 1.65 -4.96
CA PHE A 107 -3.29 3.06 -5.13
C PHE A 107 -3.90 3.61 -6.42
N TYR A 108 -4.49 4.79 -6.29
CA TYR A 108 -5.14 5.53 -7.36
C TYR A 108 -4.58 6.96 -7.35
N MET A 109 -4.26 7.51 -8.52
CA MET A 109 -3.73 8.87 -8.69
C MET A 109 -4.27 9.49 -9.97
#